data_AF-A0ABC9UYG9-F1
#
_entry.id   AF-A0ABC9UYG9-F1
#
_cell.length_a   1.000
_cell.length_b   1.000
_cell.length_c   1.000
_cell.angle_alpha   90.00
_cell.angle_beta   90.00
_cell.angle_gamma   90.00
#
_symmetry.space_group_name_H-M   'P 1'
#
loop_
_entity.id
_entity.type
_entity.pdbx_description
1 polymer ?
#
loop_
_entity_poly.entity_id
_entity_poly.type
_entity_poly.pdbx_seq_one_letter_code
_entity_poly.pdbx_strand_id
1 'polypeptide(L)'
;MIKVIYKKDALSEEKTIEQAQTIGQWLTSKYEHMPEHVRIFHTTSNMDHAEISFANEVTPKNAYDLKQLDFLPGTFIVVENPKWVAAIVSIVISIAIAFLMPTPSIAQTTQNTNQSSSANNELSNRENKIRVNGRIADNYGAGWNTPDLIAVPYKVYENNVEVEHVVGCIGRGHYKINGAYDGETNIVDIAGASVEVFRPGVDIVSGEPYFSLGTEITTPPLTVQHQTSVNGQVLRPADTQSLEGTNYLHFAYPNEILRATANNTDLTTKFVSNDRVEITNASFTFNGQTFDLNGTYSVLSVADDRMTLSNPAAVNANWLKLKELNNQQ
;
A
#
# COMPACT_ATOMS: atom_id res chain seq x y z
N MET A 1 48.45 22.39 -0.82
CA MET A 1 47.01 22.63 -0.64
C MET A 1 46.27 21.37 -1.02
N ILE A 2 45.32 20.97 -0.20
CA ILE A 2 44.42 19.84 -0.42
C ILE A 2 43.08 20.33 -0.94
N LYS A 3 42.36 19.47 -1.64
CA LYS A 3 40.98 19.70 -2.05
C LYS A 3 40.04 19.07 -1.03
N VAL A 4 39.01 19.79 -0.62
CA VAL A 4 37.96 19.27 0.26
C VAL A 4 36.62 19.29 -0.47
N ILE A 5 35.99 18.13 -0.62
CA ILE A 5 34.63 17.99 -1.14
C ILE A 5 33.70 17.78 0.04
N TYR A 6 32.86 18.77 0.34
CA TYR A 6 31.89 18.71 1.41
C TYR A 6 30.50 18.33 0.89
N LYS A 7 29.85 17.37 1.58
CA LYS A 7 28.50 16.88 1.27
C LYS A 7 27.65 16.73 2.54
N LYS A 8 26.36 17.06 2.46
CA LYS A 8 25.37 16.78 3.51
C LYS A 8 24.78 15.36 3.49
N ASP A 9 24.92 14.65 2.36
CA ASP A 9 24.57 13.23 2.21
C ASP A 9 25.58 12.62 1.22
N ALA A 10 26.09 11.42 1.52
CA ALA A 10 26.99 10.68 0.63
C ALA A 10 26.42 10.53 -0.80
N LEU A 11 25.09 10.38 -0.91
CA LEU A 11 24.37 10.19 -2.17
C LEU A 11 23.92 11.50 -2.83
N SER A 12 24.15 12.65 -2.22
CA SER A 12 23.79 13.94 -2.81
C SER A 12 24.69 14.29 -4.01
N GLU A 13 24.09 14.84 -5.06
CA GLU A 13 24.83 15.50 -6.16
C GLU A 13 25.35 16.88 -5.73
N GLU A 14 24.66 17.53 -4.79
CA GLU A 14 25.09 18.81 -4.23
C GLU A 14 26.37 18.63 -3.40
N LYS A 15 27.40 19.37 -3.78
CA LYS A 15 28.71 19.37 -3.11
C LYS A 15 29.31 20.78 -3.12
N THR A 16 30.04 21.10 -2.07
CA THR A 16 30.89 22.28 -2.02
C THR A 16 32.33 21.83 -2.16
N ILE A 17 33.09 22.49 -3.04
CA ILE A 17 34.51 22.20 -3.24
C ILE A 17 35.31 23.37 -2.69
N GLU A 18 36.17 23.09 -1.71
CA GLU A 18 37.01 24.07 -1.03
C GLU A 18 38.50 23.66 -1.16
N GLN A 19 39.40 24.63 -1.02
CA GLN A 19 40.85 24.38 -0.95
C GLN A 19 41.33 24.71 0.47
N ALA A 20 42.17 23.86 1.04
CA ALA A 20 42.71 24.04 2.39
C ALA A 20 44.21 23.73 2.43
N GLN A 21 44.92 24.25 3.45
CA GLN A 21 46.33 23.89 3.65
C GLN A 21 46.45 22.46 4.16
N THR A 22 45.62 22.10 5.15
CA THR A 22 45.49 20.75 5.71
C THR A 22 44.03 20.47 6.07
N ILE A 23 43.68 19.20 6.29
CA ILE A 23 42.32 18.81 6.67
C ILE A 23 41.96 19.23 8.09
N GLY A 24 42.94 19.21 9.01
CA GLY A 24 42.79 19.70 10.38
C GLY A 24 42.44 21.17 10.45
N GLN A 25 43.14 22.03 9.69
CA GLN A 25 42.78 23.45 9.61
C GLN A 25 41.34 23.64 9.12
N TRP A 26 40.95 22.88 8.09
CA TRP A 26 39.60 22.97 7.53
C TRP A 26 38.54 22.56 8.57
N LEU A 27 38.74 21.42 9.24
CA LEU A 27 37.81 20.91 10.27
C LEU A 27 37.70 21.87 11.45
N THR A 28 38.82 22.38 11.96
CA THR A 28 38.83 23.33 13.09
C THR A 28 38.18 24.67 12.73
N SER A 29 38.14 25.04 11.45
CA SER A 29 37.42 26.25 11.04
C SER A 29 35.90 26.08 10.98
N LYS A 30 35.40 24.84 10.79
CA LYS A 30 33.96 24.54 10.72
C LYS A 30 33.36 23.99 12.03
N TYR A 31 34.13 23.29 12.84
CA TYR A 31 33.63 22.59 14.02
C TYR A 31 34.46 22.90 15.27
N GLU A 32 33.78 23.23 16.37
CA GLU A 32 34.40 23.37 17.70
C GLU A 32 34.81 22.00 18.27
N HIS A 33 34.00 20.97 17.99
CA HIS A 33 34.27 19.56 18.29
C HIS A 33 33.82 18.68 17.12
N MET A 34 34.50 17.54 16.90
CA MET A 34 34.15 16.64 15.80
C MET A 34 32.73 16.07 15.99
N PRO A 35 31.79 16.31 15.07
CA PRO A 35 30.46 15.73 15.19
C PRO A 35 30.47 14.22 14.96
N GLU A 36 29.69 13.46 15.73
CA GLU A 36 29.62 11.99 15.64
C GLU A 36 29.14 11.47 14.27
N HIS A 37 28.41 12.31 13.52
CA HIS A 37 27.79 11.97 12.25
C HIS A 37 28.62 12.38 11.02
N VAL A 38 29.82 12.93 11.25
CA VAL A 38 30.77 13.26 10.17
C VAL A 38 31.64 12.05 9.85
N ARG A 39 31.73 11.73 8.57
CA ARG A 39 32.70 10.75 8.04
C ARG A 39 33.62 11.41 7.02
N ILE A 40 34.89 11.05 7.06
CA ILE A 40 35.92 11.61 6.19
C ILE A 40 36.53 10.50 5.37
N PHE A 41 36.66 10.72 4.07
CA PHE A 41 37.29 9.80 3.13
C PHE A 41 38.46 10.49 2.45
N HIS A 42 39.52 9.75 2.14
CA HIS A 42 40.69 10.28 1.47
C HIS A 42 40.96 9.55 0.17
N THR A 43 41.34 10.30 -0.86
CA THR A 43 41.87 9.75 -2.10
C THR A 43 43.06 10.59 -2.57
N THR A 44 44.03 9.91 -3.20
CA THR A 44 45.14 10.57 -3.87
C THR A 44 44.73 11.21 -5.21
N SER A 45 43.54 10.88 -5.73
CA SER A 45 42.98 11.45 -6.96
C SER A 45 42.45 12.88 -6.74
N ASN A 46 42.54 13.72 -7.78
CA ASN A 46 41.97 15.08 -7.79
C ASN A 46 40.62 15.16 -8.54
N MET A 47 40.02 14.01 -8.88
CA MET A 47 38.75 13.98 -9.59
C MET A 47 37.62 14.59 -8.75
N ASP A 48 36.62 15.16 -9.43
CA ASP A 48 35.41 15.70 -8.80
C ASP A 48 34.44 14.60 -8.34
N HIS A 49 34.65 13.37 -8.82
CA HIS A 49 33.90 12.16 -8.48
C HIS A 49 34.87 11.17 -7.83
N ALA A 50 35.14 11.38 -6.54
CA ALA A 50 36.02 10.50 -5.78
C ALA A 50 35.21 9.37 -5.12
N GLU A 51 35.77 8.16 -5.10
CA GLU A 51 35.11 6.97 -4.56
C GLU A 51 34.97 7.06 -3.03
N ILE A 52 33.73 6.98 -2.54
CA ILE A 52 33.41 6.82 -1.12
C ILE A 52 33.34 5.32 -0.85
N SER A 53 34.34 4.77 -0.16
CA SER A 53 34.41 3.34 0.20
C SER A 53 34.98 3.18 1.61
N PHE A 54 34.72 2.04 2.25
CA PHE A 54 35.17 1.80 3.63
C PHE A 54 36.69 1.73 3.69
N ALA A 55 37.31 1.23 2.62
CA ALA A 55 38.76 1.16 2.47
C ALA A 55 39.44 2.53 2.51
N ASN A 56 38.70 3.59 2.17
CA ASN A 56 39.21 4.96 2.09
C ASN A 56 38.69 5.86 3.23
N GLU A 57 37.95 5.31 4.21
CA GLU A 57 37.48 6.06 5.37
C GLU A 57 38.65 6.35 6.32
N VAL A 58 38.89 7.64 6.58
CA VAL A 58 39.97 8.16 7.42
C VAL A 58 39.44 9.07 8.52
N THR A 59 38.18 8.88 8.96
CA THR A 59 37.58 9.67 10.05
C THR A 59 38.46 9.60 11.31
N PRO A 60 39.10 10.70 11.75
CA PRO A 60 40.06 10.66 12.85
C PRO A 60 39.32 10.45 14.18
N LYS A 61 39.82 9.54 15.02
CA LYS A 61 39.20 9.21 16.31
C LYS A 61 39.82 9.96 17.48
N ASN A 62 40.99 10.53 17.27
CA ASN A 62 41.73 11.29 18.27
C ASN A 62 42.61 12.36 17.60
N ALA A 63 43.19 13.25 18.41
CA ALA A 63 44.03 14.35 17.92
C ALA A 63 45.33 13.90 17.25
N TYR A 64 45.82 12.70 17.54
CA TYR A 64 47.00 12.14 16.90
C TYR A 64 46.68 11.65 15.47
N ASP A 65 45.56 10.96 15.28
CA ASP A 65 45.06 10.54 13.96
C ASP A 65 44.89 11.77 13.05
N LEU A 66 44.27 12.84 13.56
CA LEU A 66 44.06 14.06 12.79
C LEU A 66 45.39 14.68 12.30
N LYS A 67 46.40 14.73 13.18
CA LYS A 67 47.73 15.22 12.81
C LYS A 67 48.40 14.37 11.73
N GLN A 68 48.13 13.06 11.69
CA GLN A 68 48.65 12.22 10.61
C GLN A 68 48.00 12.55 9.26
N LEU A 69 46.70 12.87 9.25
CA LEU A 69 45.98 13.24 8.03
C LEU A 69 46.42 14.58 7.45
N ASP A 70 46.90 15.50 8.28
CA ASP A 70 47.41 16.80 7.82
C ASP A 70 48.60 16.68 6.85
N PHE A 71 49.31 15.55 6.86
CA PHE A 71 50.43 15.28 5.94
C PHE A 71 50.01 14.63 4.62
N LEU A 72 48.73 14.22 4.47
CA LEU A 72 48.28 13.52 3.28
C LEU A 72 47.91 14.50 2.16
N PRO A 73 48.53 14.41 0.97
CA PRO A 73 48.11 15.17 -0.19
C PRO A 73 46.86 14.55 -0.82
N GLY A 74 46.15 15.32 -1.64
CA GLY A 74 45.04 14.83 -2.46
C GLY A 74 43.70 15.44 -2.07
N THR A 75 42.64 14.64 -2.22
CA THR A 75 41.25 15.06 -1.98
C THR A 75 40.69 14.40 -0.74
N PHE A 76 40.12 15.20 0.15
CA PHE A 76 39.31 14.75 1.27
C PHE A 76 37.83 14.94 0.95
N ILE A 77 37.01 13.94 1.24
CA ILE A 77 35.56 14.00 1.11
C ILE A 77 34.99 13.99 2.52
N VAL A 78 34.26 15.04 2.88
CA VAL A 78 33.64 15.16 4.20
C VAL A 78 32.13 15.03 4.03
N VAL A 79 31.56 14.00 4.65
CA VAL A 79 30.13 13.70 4.61
C VAL A 79 29.54 13.92 6.00
N GLU A 80 28.64 14.89 6.13
CA GLU A 80 27.92 15.17 7.36
C GLU A 80 26.49 14.60 7.27
N ASN A 81 26.30 13.33 7.65
CA ASN A 81 24.99 12.69 7.53
C ASN A 81 24.02 13.23 8.59
N PRO A 82 22.73 13.52 8.27
CA PRO A 82 21.74 13.78 9.30
C PRO A 82 21.60 12.55 10.22
N LYS A 83 21.40 12.79 11.54
CA LYS A 83 21.48 11.84 12.68
C LYS A 83 20.73 10.49 12.58
N TRP A 84 20.04 10.20 11.48
CA TRP A 84 19.28 8.97 11.25
C TRP A 84 19.74 8.15 10.04
N VAL A 85 20.78 8.57 9.30
CA VAL A 85 21.31 7.84 8.15
C VAL A 85 22.62 7.13 8.52
N ALA A 86 22.54 5.85 8.88
CA ALA A 86 23.72 4.99 8.90
C ALA A 86 24.24 4.86 7.47
N ALA A 87 25.41 5.45 7.17
CA ALA A 87 26.08 5.29 5.90
C ALA A 87 26.45 3.81 5.70
N ILE A 88 25.65 3.07 4.93
CA ILE A 88 26.02 1.75 4.43
C ILE A 88 26.99 2.01 3.29
N VAL A 89 28.27 1.76 3.55
CA VAL A 89 29.35 1.93 2.57
C VAL A 89 29.43 0.66 1.73
N SER A 90 29.34 0.80 0.39
CA SER A 90 29.36 -0.33 -0.53
C SER A 90 30.72 -1.03 -0.51
N ILE A 91 30.70 -2.35 -0.30
CA ILE A 91 31.86 -3.23 -0.41
C ILE A 91 31.92 -3.69 -1.86
N VAL A 92 32.94 -3.24 -2.61
CA VAL A 92 33.39 -3.96 -3.82
C VAL A 92 34.44 -4.96 -3.37
N ILE A 93 34.03 -6.20 -3.10
CA ILE A 93 34.93 -7.34 -3.02
C ILE A 93 34.58 -8.26 -4.18
N SER A 94 35.53 -8.38 -5.11
CA SER A 94 35.58 -9.47 -6.06
C SER A 94 36.09 -10.74 -5.36
N ILE A 95 35.51 -11.89 -5.75
CA ILE A 95 35.92 -13.30 -5.55
C ILE A 95 35.09 -14.11 -4.53
N ALA A 96 34.08 -14.78 -5.13
CA ALA A 96 33.70 -16.20 -5.03
C ALA A 96 33.20 -16.86 -3.71
N ILE A 97 32.17 -17.70 -3.93
CA ILE A 97 31.64 -18.84 -3.13
C ILE A 97 30.55 -18.49 -2.08
N ALA A 98 29.28 -18.47 -2.52
CA ALA A 98 28.12 -18.73 -1.65
C ALA A 98 26.89 -19.30 -2.39
N PHE A 99 27.07 -19.96 -3.55
CA PHE A 99 25.98 -20.62 -4.30
C PHE A 99 25.65 -22.04 -3.80
N LEU A 100 25.70 -22.29 -2.48
CA LEU A 100 25.52 -23.66 -1.95
C LEU A 100 24.68 -23.78 -0.68
N MET A 101 23.65 -22.95 -0.48
CA MET A 101 22.58 -23.29 0.47
C MET A 101 21.20 -22.85 -0.06
N PRO A 102 20.28 -23.79 -0.34
CA PRO A 102 18.87 -23.49 -0.54
C PRO A 102 18.20 -23.24 0.83
N THR A 103 17.47 -22.15 0.96
CA THR A 103 16.57 -21.92 2.10
C THR A 103 15.20 -22.51 1.77
N PRO A 104 14.58 -23.32 2.65
CA PRO A 104 13.25 -23.88 2.41
C PRO A 104 12.17 -22.83 2.69
N SER A 105 11.20 -22.67 1.78
CA SER A 105 9.98 -21.92 2.05
C SER A 105 8.90 -22.85 2.62
N ILE A 106 8.27 -22.41 3.70
CA ILE A 106 7.17 -23.10 4.36
C ILE A 106 5.89 -22.80 3.56
N ALA A 107 5.23 -23.86 3.08
CA ALA A 107 3.92 -23.78 2.46
C ALA A 107 2.87 -23.37 3.51
N GLN A 108 2.20 -22.24 3.29
CA GLN A 108 0.92 -21.93 3.93
C GLN A 108 -0.19 -22.11 2.89
N THR A 109 -0.92 -23.21 3.05
CA THR A 109 -2.17 -23.52 2.38
C THR A 109 -3.27 -22.59 2.88
N THR A 110 -3.80 -21.73 2.01
CA THR A 110 -5.10 -21.08 2.23
C THR A 110 -6.07 -21.62 1.18
N GLN A 111 -6.94 -22.53 1.59
CA GLN A 111 -8.06 -23.02 0.80
C GLN A 111 -9.23 -22.01 0.83
N ASN A 112 -9.90 -21.92 -0.31
CA ASN A 112 -11.30 -21.51 -0.54
C ASN A 112 -11.64 -20.01 -0.67
N THR A 113 -11.59 -19.52 -1.92
CA THR A 113 -12.76 -18.90 -2.58
C THR A 113 -12.66 -19.13 -4.09
N ASN A 114 -13.21 -20.26 -4.56
CA ASN A 114 -13.48 -20.46 -5.98
C ASN A 114 -14.81 -19.75 -6.28
N GLN A 115 -14.72 -18.52 -6.78
CA GLN A 115 -15.77 -17.97 -7.63
C GLN A 115 -15.14 -17.76 -8.99
N SER A 116 -15.56 -18.56 -9.95
CA SER A 116 -15.04 -18.59 -11.31
C SER A 116 -15.26 -17.24 -11.99
N SER A 117 -14.28 -16.34 -11.96
CA SER A 117 -14.19 -15.30 -12.98
C SER A 117 -13.38 -15.86 -14.15
N SER A 118 -13.69 -15.38 -15.35
CA SER A 118 -12.95 -15.70 -16.57
C SER A 118 -11.45 -15.54 -16.32
N ALA A 119 -10.66 -16.61 -16.51
CA ALA A 119 -9.20 -16.61 -16.34
C ALA A 119 -8.48 -15.57 -17.22
N ASN A 120 -9.18 -14.98 -18.20
CA ASN A 120 -8.63 -13.94 -19.06
C ASN A 120 -8.93 -12.51 -18.57
N ASN A 121 -9.76 -12.34 -17.54
CA ASN A 121 -10.13 -11.04 -16.96
C ASN A 121 -9.79 -10.91 -15.48
N GLU A 122 -9.23 -11.93 -14.84
CA GLU A 122 -8.66 -11.78 -13.51
C GLU A 122 -7.25 -11.18 -13.63
N LEU A 123 -7.16 -9.87 -13.40
CA LEU A 123 -5.89 -9.21 -13.10
C LEU A 123 -5.43 -9.78 -11.75
N SER A 124 -4.50 -10.76 -11.79
CA SER A 124 -3.86 -11.28 -10.58
C SER A 124 -3.48 -10.11 -9.67
N ASN A 125 -3.88 -10.17 -8.40
CA ASN A 125 -3.53 -9.13 -7.44
C ASN A 125 -2.04 -8.81 -7.55
N ARG A 126 -1.70 -7.52 -7.62
CA ARG A 126 -0.30 -7.09 -7.57
C ARG A 126 0.32 -7.64 -6.28
N GLU A 127 1.42 -8.36 -6.38
CA GLU A 127 2.15 -8.86 -5.20
C GLU A 127 2.82 -7.71 -4.42
N ASN A 128 3.10 -6.60 -5.11
CA ASN A 128 3.68 -5.42 -4.54
C ASN A 128 2.74 -4.78 -3.50
N LYS A 129 3.26 -4.49 -2.30
CA LYS A 129 2.51 -3.94 -1.17
C LYS A 129 3.25 -2.76 -0.57
N ILE A 130 2.49 -1.83 0.01
CA ILE A 130 3.06 -0.70 0.74
C ILE A 130 3.86 -1.21 1.94
N ARG A 131 5.10 -0.74 2.07
CA ARG A 131 5.99 -1.08 3.19
C ARG A 131 6.18 0.13 4.09
N VAL A 132 5.16 0.46 4.89
CA VAL A 132 5.22 1.59 5.85
C VAL A 132 6.39 1.36 6.82
N ASN A 133 7.24 2.38 7.00
CA ASN A 133 8.50 2.31 7.75
C ASN A 133 9.50 1.25 7.27
N GLY A 134 9.27 0.67 6.08
CA GLY A 134 10.20 -0.21 5.43
C GLY A 134 11.42 0.55 4.90
N ARG A 135 12.53 -0.17 4.73
CA ARG A 135 13.70 0.38 4.02
C ARG A 135 13.34 0.66 2.56
N ILE A 136 13.64 1.87 2.10
CA ILE A 136 13.59 2.26 0.68
C ILE A 136 14.62 1.40 -0.08
N ALA A 137 14.22 0.84 -1.22
CA ALA A 137 15.09 0.02 -2.06
C ALA A 137 16.38 0.78 -2.44
N ASP A 138 17.50 0.06 -2.48
CA ASP A 138 18.81 0.59 -2.85
C ASP A 138 19.32 -0.23 -4.04
N ASN A 139 18.86 0.15 -5.23
CA ASN A 139 19.02 -0.65 -6.44
C ASN A 139 20.35 -0.28 -7.12
N TYR A 140 21.21 -1.27 -7.33
CA TYR A 140 22.48 -1.09 -8.04
C TYR A 140 22.48 -1.81 -9.38
N GLY A 141 23.17 -1.21 -10.35
CA GLY A 141 23.31 -1.75 -11.71
C GLY A 141 22.12 -1.41 -12.61
N ALA A 142 22.11 -2.04 -13.79
CA ALA A 142 21.01 -1.94 -14.75
C ALA A 142 20.09 -3.15 -14.58
N GLY A 143 18.80 -2.91 -14.33
CA GLY A 143 17.82 -3.98 -14.16
C GLY A 143 16.38 -3.47 -14.27
N TRP A 144 15.45 -4.42 -14.36
CA TRP A 144 14.01 -4.17 -14.28
C TRP A 144 13.63 -3.96 -12.82
N ASN A 145 13.08 -2.79 -12.51
CA ASN A 145 12.73 -2.41 -11.14
C ASN A 145 11.24 -2.08 -11.08
N THR A 146 10.51 -2.80 -10.23
CA THR A 146 9.13 -2.46 -9.88
C THR A 146 9.16 -1.47 -8.71
N PRO A 147 8.61 -0.25 -8.85
CA PRO A 147 8.63 0.74 -7.76
C PRO A 147 7.86 0.24 -6.53
N ASP A 148 8.40 0.46 -5.33
CA ASP A 148 7.67 0.22 -4.08
C ASP A 148 6.45 1.15 -4.00
N LEU A 149 5.28 0.62 -3.64
CA LEU A 149 4.07 1.43 -3.52
C LEU A 149 4.16 2.39 -2.32
N ILE A 150 3.86 3.67 -2.56
CA ILE A 150 3.72 4.69 -1.51
C ILE A 150 2.28 4.70 -0.99
N ALA A 151 1.31 4.57 -1.89
CA ALA A 151 -0.12 4.51 -1.59
C ALA A 151 -0.76 3.31 -2.32
N VAL A 152 -1.97 2.93 -1.88
CA VAL A 152 -2.73 1.87 -2.54
C VAL A 152 -3.15 2.40 -3.91
N PRO A 153 -2.86 1.70 -5.02
CA PRO A 153 -3.38 2.07 -6.33
C PRO A 153 -4.90 2.16 -6.30
N TYR A 154 -5.45 3.11 -7.05
CA TYR A 154 -6.89 3.28 -7.15
C TYR A 154 -7.32 3.43 -8.59
N LYS A 155 -8.55 3.01 -8.84
CA LYS A 155 -9.16 3.03 -10.16
C LYS A 155 -10.34 3.98 -10.17
N VAL A 156 -10.41 4.80 -11.20
CA VAL A 156 -11.51 5.73 -11.46
C VAL A 156 -11.98 5.55 -12.89
N TYR A 157 -13.26 5.83 -13.15
CA TYR A 157 -13.77 5.89 -14.51
C TYR A 157 -13.73 7.34 -14.98
N GLU A 158 -12.84 7.63 -15.93
CA GLU A 158 -12.74 8.93 -16.59
C GLU A 158 -13.26 8.78 -18.01
N ASN A 159 -14.36 9.46 -18.35
CA ASN A 159 -14.98 9.38 -19.68
C ASN A 159 -15.27 7.93 -20.15
N ASN A 160 -15.79 7.10 -19.24
CA ASN A 160 -16.07 5.67 -19.45
C ASN A 160 -14.83 4.79 -19.71
N VAL A 161 -13.63 5.29 -19.44
CA VAL A 161 -12.40 4.52 -19.45
C VAL A 161 -11.96 4.31 -18.00
N GLU A 162 -11.69 3.06 -17.62
CA GLU A 162 -11.08 2.76 -16.31
C GLU A 162 -9.61 3.17 -16.35
N VAL A 163 -9.24 4.11 -15.47
CA VAL A 163 -7.88 4.61 -15.30
C VAL A 163 -7.37 4.19 -13.93
N GLU A 164 -6.19 3.57 -13.88
CA GLU A 164 -5.51 3.23 -12.63
C GLU A 164 -4.42 4.27 -12.32
N HIS A 165 -4.44 4.80 -11.11
CA HIS A 165 -3.39 5.70 -10.61
C HIS A 165 -2.48 4.95 -9.64
N VAL A 166 -1.17 5.07 -9.87
CA VAL A 166 -0.13 4.44 -9.06
C VAL A 166 0.90 5.48 -8.66
N VAL A 167 1.22 5.51 -7.36
CA VAL A 167 2.30 6.34 -6.83
C VAL A 167 3.30 5.43 -6.13
N GLY A 168 4.57 5.51 -6.54
CA GLY A 168 5.60 4.61 -6.07
C GLY A 168 6.98 5.25 -5.96
N CYS A 169 7.88 4.54 -5.28
CA CYS A 169 9.28 4.90 -5.09
C CYS A 169 10.16 3.85 -5.77
N ILE A 170 10.97 4.26 -6.75
CA ILE A 170 11.91 3.35 -7.43
C ILE A 170 13.01 2.89 -6.47
N GLY A 171 13.54 3.82 -5.68
CA GLY A 171 14.60 3.55 -4.73
C GLY A 171 15.24 4.84 -4.22
N ARG A 172 16.28 4.69 -3.38
CA ARG A 172 17.04 5.82 -2.85
C ARG A 172 18.00 6.36 -3.90
N GLY A 173 18.10 7.69 -4.01
CA GLY A 173 19.07 8.35 -4.86
C GLY A 173 18.59 8.61 -6.29
N HIS A 174 19.53 8.94 -7.17
CA HIS A 174 19.26 9.31 -8.56
C HIS A 174 19.42 8.09 -9.47
N TYR A 175 18.42 7.85 -10.31
CA TYR A 175 18.42 6.76 -11.29
C TYR A 175 18.35 7.30 -12.70
N LYS A 176 19.10 6.68 -13.61
CA LYS A 176 18.88 6.87 -15.05
C LYS A 176 17.73 5.98 -15.48
N ILE A 177 16.62 6.60 -15.89
CA ILE A 177 15.47 5.88 -16.43
C ILE A 177 15.67 5.66 -17.93
N ASN A 178 15.66 4.40 -18.36
CA ASN A 178 15.82 4.03 -19.77
C ASN A 178 14.48 3.77 -20.48
N GLY A 179 13.41 3.50 -19.72
CA GLY A 179 12.07 3.23 -20.23
C GLY A 179 11.11 2.85 -19.10
N ALA A 180 9.82 2.79 -19.42
CA ALA A 180 8.76 2.36 -18.50
C ALA A 180 7.84 1.37 -19.21
N TYR A 181 7.39 0.35 -18.48
CA TYR A 181 6.66 -0.80 -19.01
C TYR A 181 5.58 -1.24 -18.03
N ASP A 182 4.46 -1.71 -18.56
CA ASP A 182 3.49 -2.52 -17.82
C ASP A 182 3.63 -3.98 -18.26
N GLY A 183 4.09 -4.84 -17.35
CA GLY A 183 4.58 -6.16 -17.69
C GLY A 183 5.72 -6.10 -18.72
N GLU A 184 5.49 -6.66 -19.91
CA GLU A 184 6.43 -6.63 -21.03
C GLU A 184 6.10 -5.53 -22.06
N THR A 185 4.97 -4.83 -21.90
CA THR A 185 4.47 -3.83 -22.85
C THR A 185 5.01 -2.46 -22.50
N ASN A 186 5.57 -1.75 -23.49
CA ASN A 186 6.07 -0.40 -23.28
C ASN A 186 4.89 0.57 -23.05
N ILE A 187 5.02 1.48 -22.10
CA ILE A 187 3.98 2.48 -21.79
C ILE A 187 3.57 3.29 -23.02
N VAL A 188 4.50 3.57 -23.95
CA VAL A 188 4.19 4.32 -25.18
C VAL A 188 3.22 3.58 -26.12
N ASP A 189 3.13 2.25 -26.00
CA ASP A 189 2.26 1.41 -26.83
C ASP A 189 0.87 1.19 -26.17
N ILE A 190 0.68 1.66 -24.94
CA ILE A 190 -0.58 1.54 -24.20
C ILE A 190 -1.35 2.84 -24.31
N ALA A 191 -2.47 2.80 -25.03
CA ALA A 191 -3.31 3.98 -25.24
C ALA A 191 -3.82 4.56 -23.91
N GLY A 192 -3.52 5.84 -23.66
CA GLY A 192 -3.91 6.54 -22.43
C GLY A 192 -3.02 6.28 -21.23
N ALA A 193 -1.93 5.52 -21.36
CA ALA A 193 -0.97 5.34 -20.28
C ALA A 193 0.05 6.48 -20.26
N SER A 194 0.35 6.95 -19.04
CA SER A 194 1.36 7.96 -18.78
C SER A 194 2.21 7.57 -17.58
N VAL A 195 3.48 7.98 -17.62
CA VAL A 195 4.41 7.83 -16.50
C VAL A 195 5.22 9.10 -16.37
N GLU A 196 5.34 9.60 -15.15
CA GLU A 196 6.22 10.70 -14.78
C GLU A 196 7.12 10.26 -13.61
N VAL A 197 8.41 10.56 -13.72
CA VAL A 197 9.41 10.24 -12.71
C VAL A 197 10.11 11.50 -12.26
N PHE A 198 10.05 11.74 -10.96
CA PHE A 198 10.59 12.93 -10.31
C PHE A 198 11.92 12.61 -9.62
N ARG A 199 12.82 13.60 -9.56
CA ARG A 199 14.07 13.47 -8.81
C ARG A 199 13.83 13.51 -7.31
N PRO A 200 14.74 12.94 -6.50
CA PRO A 200 14.70 13.13 -5.05
C PRO A 200 14.62 14.62 -4.67
N GLY A 201 13.70 14.95 -3.77
CA GLY A 201 13.51 16.32 -3.28
C GLY A 201 12.67 17.23 -4.19
N VAL A 202 12.25 16.75 -5.36
CA VAL A 202 11.29 17.47 -6.22
C VAL A 202 9.87 17.17 -5.74
N ASP A 203 9.06 18.23 -5.61
CA ASP A 203 7.64 18.12 -5.30
C ASP A 203 6.90 17.45 -6.48
N ILE A 204 6.20 16.36 -6.21
CA ILE A 204 5.54 15.55 -7.25
C ILE A 204 4.20 16.11 -7.71
N VAL A 205 3.77 17.27 -7.18
CA VAL A 205 2.52 17.95 -7.55
C VAL A 205 2.81 19.22 -8.35
N SER A 206 3.88 19.92 -8.01
CA SER A 206 4.22 21.24 -8.56
C SER A 206 5.60 21.33 -9.20
N GLY A 207 6.43 20.31 -9.01
CA GLY A 207 7.74 20.23 -9.63
C GLY A 207 7.70 19.62 -11.02
N GLU A 208 8.82 19.74 -11.73
CA GLU A 208 8.95 19.21 -13.10
C GLU A 208 9.44 17.75 -13.08
N PRO A 209 8.84 16.86 -13.88
CA PRO A 209 9.32 15.50 -14.03
C PRO A 209 10.68 15.49 -14.73
N TYR A 210 11.60 14.65 -14.26
CA TYR A 210 12.89 14.45 -14.93
C TYR A 210 12.78 13.50 -16.13
N PHE A 211 11.81 12.58 -16.07
CA PHE A 211 11.49 11.66 -17.15
C PHE A 211 9.96 11.56 -17.27
N SER A 212 9.45 11.62 -18.49
CA SER A 212 8.03 11.46 -18.76
C SER A 212 7.80 10.66 -20.05
N LEU A 213 6.72 9.89 -20.06
CA LEU A 213 6.16 9.21 -21.22
C LEU A 213 4.64 9.37 -21.20
N GLY A 214 4.03 9.55 -22.37
CA GLY A 214 2.59 9.78 -22.51
C GLY A 214 2.22 11.24 -22.35
N THR A 215 0.97 11.49 -21.95
CA THR A 215 0.44 12.83 -21.66
C THR A 215 0.75 13.24 -20.23
N GLU A 216 0.87 14.55 -19.98
CA GLU A 216 1.09 15.12 -18.64
C GLU A 216 0.06 14.60 -17.62
N ILE A 217 0.54 14.22 -16.43
CA ILE A 217 -0.30 13.77 -15.34
C ILE A 217 -0.66 14.97 -14.47
N THR A 218 -1.90 15.44 -14.61
CA THR A 218 -2.40 16.62 -13.86
C THR A 218 -3.10 16.25 -12.54
N THR A 219 -3.33 14.95 -12.30
CA THR A 219 -4.03 14.46 -11.12
C THR A 219 -3.05 14.36 -9.94
N PRO A 220 -3.31 15.03 -8.81
CA PRO A 220 -2.45 14.94 -7.65
C PRO A 220 -2.47 13.52 -7.06
N PRO A 221 -1.35 13.06 -6.48
CA PRO A 221 -1.27 11.76 -5.83
C PRO A 221 -2.22 11.72 -4.63
N LEU A 222 -3.08 10.70 -4.58
CA LEU A 222 -4.01 10.50 -3.48
C LEU A 222 -3.56 9.33 -2.59
N THR A 223 -3.69 9.53 -1.28
CA THR A 223 -3.69 8.42 -0.33
C THR A 223 -5.13 7.94 -0.16
N VAL A 224 -5.44 6.78 -0.70
CA VAL A 224 -6.75 6.15 -0.55
C VAL A 224 -6.66 4.93 0.36
N GLN A 225 -7.77 4.61 1.02
CA GLN A 225 -7.95 3.36 1.72
C GLN A 225 -9.16 2.64 1.13
N HIS A 226 -8.99 1.37 0.76
CA HIS A 226 -10.11 0.56 0.34
C HIS A 226 -11.08 0.39 1.51
N GLN A 227 -12.34 0.81 1.32
CA GLN A 227 -13.36 0.66 2.34
C GLN A 227 -13.78 -0.81 2.45
N THR A 228 -13.31 -1.49 3.48
CA THR A 228 -13.62 -2.91 3.74
C THR A 228 -15.00 -3.13 4.35
N SER A 229 -15.75 -2.07 4.65
CA SER A 229 -17.14 -2.19 5.13
C SER A 229 -18.12 -2.57 4.02
N VAL A 230 -17.73 -2.46 2.73
CA VAL A 230 -18.52 -2.93 1.59
C VAL A 230 -17.94 -4.27 1.14
N ASN A 231 -18.41 -5.35 1.75
CA ASN A 231 -17.91 -6.71 1.55
C ASN A 231 -18.47 -7.33 0.25
N GLY A 232 -18.12 -6.77 -0.92
CA GLY A 232 -18.51 -7.33 -2.21
C GLY A 232 -20.03 -7.42 -2.43
N GLN A 233 -20.79 -6.48 -1.85
CA GLN A 233 -22.24 -6.45 -2.03
C GLN A 233 -22.56 -6.16 -3.49
N VAL A 234 -23.12 -7.16 -4.17
CA VAL A 234 -23.69 -7.00 -5.50
C VAL A 234 -24.98 -6.20 -5.35
N LEU A 235 -25.05 -5.02 -5.96
CA LEU A 235 -26.29 -4.28 -6.13
C LEU A 235 -27.23 -5.13 -7.00
N ARG A 236 -28.22 -5.77 -6.36
CA ARG A 236 -29.26 -6.53 -7.05
C ARG A 236 -30.23 -5.54 -7.74
N PRO A 237 -30.71 -5.84 -8.97
CA PRO A 237 -31.68 -4.99 -9.65
C PRO A 237 -32.89 -4.70 -8.75
N ALA A 238 -33.37 -3.45 -8.75
CA ALA A 238 -34.43 -2.96 -7.87
C ALA A 238 -35.69 -3.85 -7.89
N ASP A 239 -35.99 -4.41 -9.06
CA ASP A 239 -37.19 -5.24 -9.31
C ASP A 239 -37.13 -6.62 -8.63
N THR A 240 -36.00 -6.97 -8.00
CA THR A 240 -35.78 -8.29 -7.39
C THR A 240 -36.01 -8.30 -5.88
N GLN A 241 -36.24 -7.15 -5.24
CA GLN A 241 -36.12 -7.00 -3.77
C GLN A 241 -37.44 -7.02 -2.99
N SER A 242 -38.61 -7.06 -3.65
CA SER A 242 -39.90 -7.18 -2.96
C SER A 242 -40.40 -8.63 -2.99
N LEU A 243 -41.00 -9.05 -1.87
CA LEU A 243 -41.69 -10.34 -1.73
C LEU A 243 -43.01 -10.09 -1.00
N GLU A 244 -44.13 -10.37 -1.66
CA GLU A 244 -45.44 -10.28 -1.02
C GLU A 244 -45.70 -11.50 -0.12
N GLY A 245 -45.99 -11.27 1.16
CA GLY A 245 -46.13 -12.32 2.17
C GLY A 245 -47.51 -12.95 2.28
N THR A 246 -48.50 -12.53 1.48
CA THR A 246 -49.95 -12.66 1.78
C THR A 246 -50.51 -14.09 1.95
N ASN A 247 -49.78 -15.15 1.58
CA ASN A 247 -50.05 -16.56 1.99
C ASN A 247 -48.78 -17.42 2.00
N TYR A 248 -47.63 -16.77 2.01
CA TYR A 248 -46.38 -17.31 1.50
C TYR A 248 -45.29 -17.37 2.56
N LEU A 249 -45.46 -16.60 3.62
CA LEU A 249 -44.54 -16.49 4.74
C LEU A 249 -45.32 -16.46 6.04
N HIS A 250 -44.76 -17.06 7.09
CA HIS A 250 -45.25 -16.97 8.45
C HIS A 250 -44.13 -16.56 9.39
N PHE A 251 -44.48 -15.75 10.38
CA PHE A 251 -43.56 -15.30 11.41
C PHE A 251 -43.56 -16.31 12.55
N ALA A 252 -42.38 -16.78 12.95
CA ALA A 252 -42.21 -17.81 13.96
C ALA A 252 -41.22 -17.37 15.04
N TYR A 253 -41.54 -17.72 16.29
CA TYR A 253 -40.61 -17.55 17.40
C TYR A 253 -39.44 -18.55 17.29
N PRO A 254 -38.19 -18.16 17.58
CA PRO A 254 -37.79 -16.88 18.18
C PRO A 254 -37.74 -15.69 17.23
N ASN A 255 -37.12 -15.83 16.05
CA ASN A 255 -36.77 -14.69 15.19
C ASN A 255 -36.86 -15.07 13.71
N GLU A 256 -37.82 -15.91 13.33
CA GLU A 256 -37.84 -16.56 12.03
C GLU A 256 -38.98 -16.07 11.15
N ILE A 257 -38.70 -15.99 9.86
CA ILE A 257 -39.69 -15.89 8.79
C ILE A 257 -39.57 -17.17 8.00
N LEU A 258 -40.63 -17.96 8.01
CA LEU A 258 -40.67 -19.29 7.43
C LEU A 258 -41.55 -19.27 6.19
N ARG A 259 -41.12 -19.96 5.14
CA ARG A 259 -41.92 -20.20 3.94
C ARG A 259 -43.14 -21.06 4.29
N ALA A 260 -44.32 -20.66 3.84
CA ALA A 260 -45.51 -21.50 3.95
C ALA A 260 -45.40 -22.73 3.03
N THR A 261 -45.93 -23.88 3.46
CA THR A 261 -45.85 -25.15 2.70
C THR A 261 -46.44 -25.08 1.30
N ALA A 262 -47.39 -24.16 1.06
CA ALA A 262 -48.01 -23.95 -0.25
C ALA A 262 -47.15 -23.11 -1.22
N ASN A 263 -45.96 -22.67 -0.79
CA ASN A 263 -45.08 -21.80 -1.57
C ASN A 263 -43.73 -22.49 -1.89
N ASN A 264 -43.28 -22.36 -3.14
CA ASN A 264 -41.97 -22.81 -3.60
C ASN A 264 -40.95 -21.66 -3.77
N THR A 265 -41.24 -20.46 -3.25
CA THR A 265 -40.28 -19.34 -3.29
C THR A 265 -39.04 -19.71 -2.48
N ASP A 266 -37.91 -19.84 -3.15
CA ASP A 266 -36.61 -19.99 -2.51
C ASP A 266 -36.14 -18.63 -1.99
N LEU A 267 -36.08 -18.47 -0.66
CA LEU A 267 -35.71 -17.20 -0.03
C LEU A 267 -34.26 -16.79 -0.33
N THR A 268 -33.36 -17.72 -0.65
CA THR A 268 -31.95 -17.42 -1.00
C THR A 268 -31.82 -16.67 -2.33
N THR A 269 -32.83 -16.81 -3.20
CA THR A 269 -32.88 -16.06 -4.48
C THR A 269 -33.14 -14.58 -4.28
N LYS A 270 -33.74 -14.20 -3.14
CA LYS A 270 -34.18 -12.83 -2.83
C LYS A 270 -33.31 -12.18 -1.77
N PHE A 271 -32.91 -12.93 -0.75
CA PHE A 271 -32.23 -12.42 0.43
C PHE A 271 -30.93 -13.16 0.70
N VAL A 272 -30.00 -12.48 1.36
CA VAL A 272 -28.77 -13.06 1.90
C VAL A 272 -28.54 -12.60 3.35
N SER A 273 -27.63 -13.28 4.05
CA SER A 273 -27.18 -12.82 5.36
C SER A 273 -26.65 -11.39 5.30
N ASN A 274 -26.91 -10.59 6.33
CA ASN A 274 -26.60 -9.17 6.46
C ASN A 274 -27.46 -8.21 5.62
N ASP A 275 -28.46 -8.71 4.89
CA ASP A 275 -29.45 -7.81 4.29
C ASP A 275 -30.22 -7.02 5.36
N ARG A 276 -30.67 -5.82 4.97
CA ARG A 276 -31.71 -5.11 5.71
C ARG A 276 -33.04 -5.29 5.01
N VAL A 277 -33.98 -5.89 5.71
CA VAL A 277 -35.33 -6.12 5.20
C VAL A 277 -36.31 -5.15 5.87
N GLU A 278 -37.08 -4.43 5.07
CA GLU A 278 -38.21 -3.65 5.54
C GLU A 278 -39.46 -4.54 5.52
N ILE A 279 -40.11 -4.64 6.67
CA ILE A 279 -41.35 -5.40 6.83
C ILE A 279 -42.48 -4.39 7.06
N THR A 280 -43.48 -4.44 6.19
CA THR A 280 -44.67 -3.60 6.24
C THR A 280 -45.92 -4.47 6.15
N ASN A 281 -47.02 -3.96 6.69
CA ASN A 281 -48.32 -4.65 6.72
C ASN A 281 -48.28 -6.07 7.31
N ALA A 282 -47.32 -6.35 8.20
CA ALA A 282 -47.22 -7.61 8.92
C ALA A 282 -47.87 -7.47 10.29
N SER A 283 -48.90 -8.27 10.57
CA SER A 283 -49.55 -8.30 11.88
C SER A 283 -50.18 -9.67 12.16
N PHE A 284 -50.45 -9.93 13.43
CA PHE A 284 -51.21 -11.08 13.88
C PHE A 284 -52.16 -10.67 15.01
N THR A 285 -53.22 -11.46 15.22
CA THR A 285 -54.19 -11.22 16.30
C THR A 285 -54.09 -12.33 17.33
N PHE A 286 -53.96 -11.96 18.59
CA PHE A 286 -53.95 -12.87 19.74
C PHE A 286 -54.83 -12.30 20.86
N ASN A 287 -55.71 -13.11 21.44
CA ASN A 287 -56.66 -12.71 22.48
C ASN A 287 -57.47 -11.43 22.14
N GLY A 288 -57.90 -11.28 20.89
CA GLY A 288 -58.67 -10.12 20.43
C GLY A 288 -57.88 -8.82 20.30
N GLN A 289 -56.55 -8.86 20.49
CA GLN A 289 -55.64 -7.74 20.25
C GLN A 289 -54.77 -8.02 19.03
N THR A 290 -54.56 -7.00 18.19
CA THR A 290 -53.69 -7.08 17.02
C THR A 290 -52.31 -6.50 17.37
N PHE A 291 -51.27 -7.24 16.99
CA PHE A 291 -49.87 -6.88 17.17
C PHE A 291 -49.21 -6.80 15.79
N ASP A 292 -48.63 -5.65 15.46
CA ASP A 292 -47.85 -5.50 14.23
C ASP A 292 -46.39 -5.92 14.43
N LEU A 293 -45.77 -6.37 13.35
CA LEU A 293 -44.37 -6.78 13.27
C LEU A 293 -43.59 -5.85 12.32
N ASN A 294 -44.13 -4.68 12.02
CA ASN A 294 -43.53 -3.74 11.08
C ASN A 294 -42.18 -3.24 11.60
N GLY A 295 -41.25 -2.96 10.69
CA GLY A 295 -39.93 -2.44 11.03
C GLY A 295 -38.87 -2.81 10.02
N THR A 296 -37.66 -2.28 10.22
CA THR A 296 -36.48 -2.65 9.42
C THR A 296 -35.56 -3.53 10.25
N TYR A 297 -35.29 -4.73 9.76
CA TYR A 297 -34.55 -5.74 10.51
C TYR A 297 -33.31 -6.20 9.75
N SER A 298 -32.29 -6.62 10.50
CA SER A 298 -31.09 -7.24 9.93
C SER A 298 -31.30 -8.75 9.79
N VAL A 299 -30.97 -9.30 8.64
CA VAL A 299 -31.01 -10.74 8.38
C VAL A 299 -29.73 -11.39 8.92
N LEU A 300 -29.88 -12.36 9.82
CA LEU A 300 -28.77 -13.14 10.37
C LEU A 300 -28.34 -14.26 9.42
N SER A 301 -29.31 -15.01 8.88
CA SER A 301 -29.07 -16.13 7.97
C SER A 301 -30.30 -16.40 7.10
N VAL A 302 -30.07 -17.00 5.92
CA VAL A 302 -31.12 -17.38 4.96
C VAL A 302 -30.84 -18.81 4.47
N ALA A 303 -31.88 -19.65 4.47
CA ALA A 303 -31.97 -20.89 3.72
C ALA A 303 -33.16 -20.79 2.74
N ASP A 304 -33.40 -21.82 1.94
CA ASP A 304 -34.45 -21.81 0.91
C ASP A 304 -35.86 -21.65 1.49
N ASP A 305 -36.09 -22.21 2.69
CA ASP A 305 -37.38 -22.24 3.38
C ASP A 305 -37.47 -21.32 4.60
N ARG A 306 -36.35 -20.77 5.08
CA ARG A 306 -36.30 -19.99 6.33
C ARG A 306 -35.35 -18.81 6.27
N MET A 307 -35.74 -17.73 6.94
CA MET A 307 -34.90 -16.58 7.20
C MET A 307 -34.90 -16.29 8.70
N THR A 308 -33.71 -16.12 9.27
CA THR A 308 -33.54 -15.76 10.68
C THR A 308 -33.12 -14.31 10.77
N LEU A 309 -33.83 -13.52 11.58
CA LEU A 309 -33.51 -12.13 11.85
C LEU A 309 -32.59 -12.00 13.06
N SER A 310 -31.70 -11.01 13.02
CA SER A 310 -30.83 -10.65 14.12
C SER A 310 -31.58 -9.77 15.11
N ASN A 311 -31.90 -10.35 16.28
CA ASN A 311 -32.51 -9.68 17.43
C ASN A 311 -33.69 -8.73 17.08
N PRO A 312 -34.73 -9.19 16.37
CA PRO A 312 -35.86 -8.34 15.95
C PRO A 312 -36.64 -7.75 17.14
N ALA A 313 -36.65 -8.42 18.30
CA ALA A 313 -37.29 -7.91 19.52
C ALA A 313 -36.68 -6.60 20.04
N ALA A 314 -35.40 -6.31 19.73
CA ALA A 314 -34.78 -5.02 20.05
C ALA A 314 -35.29 -3.87 19.17
N VAL A 315 -35.83 -4.17 17.99
CA VAL A 315 -36.45 -3.20 17.09
C VAL A 315 -37.95 -3.08 17.37
N ASN A 316 -38.65 -4.22 17.50
CA ASN A 316 -40.07 -4.27 17.79
C ASN A 316 -40.35 -5.39 18.82
N ALA A 317 -40.72 -4.99 20.04
CA ALA A 317 -40.95 -5.90 21.15
C ALA A 317 -42.12 -6.89 20.91
N ASN A 318 -43.00 -6.63 19.94
CA ASN A 318 -44.10 -7.54 19.57
C ASN A 318 -43.60 -8.89 19.02
N TRP A 319 -42.35 -8.98 18.55
CA TRP A 319 -41.75 -10.27 18.17
C TRP A 319 -41.72 -11.27 19.32
N LEU A 320 -41.59 -10.81 20.57
CA LEU A 320 -41.64 -11.69 21.74
C LEU A 320 -43.03 -12.33 21.95
N LYS A 321 -44.09 -11.71 21.41
CA LYS A 321 -45.47 -12.21 21.52
C LYS A 321 -45.73 -13.40 20.60
N LEU A 322 -44.89 -13.63 19.58
CA LEU A 322 -44.98 -14.83 18.72
C LEU A 322 -44.78 -16.13 19.51
N LYS A 323 -44.06 -16.08 20.65
CA LYS A 323 -43.90 -17.23 21.54
C LYS A 323 -45.25 -17.79 22.00
N GLU A 324 -46.24 -16.92 22.19
CA GLU A 324 -47.57 -17.29 22.69
C GLU A 324 -48.42 -18.02 21.63
N LEU A 325 -48.10 -17.84 20.34
CA LEU A 325 -48.76 -18.55 19.23
C LEU A 325 -48.27 -19.99 19.10
N ASN A 326 -46.98 -20.24 19.37
CA ASN A 326 -46.39 -21.59 19.29
C ASN A 326 -46.93 -22.55 20.37
N ASN A 327 -47.56 -22.03 21.43
CA ASN A 327 -48.16 -22.84 22.50
C ASN A 327 -49.58 -23.35 22.17
N GLN A 328 -50.08 -23.12 20.95
CA GLN A 328 -51.42 -23.52 20.50
C GLN A 328 -51.43 -24.66 19.45
N GLN A 329 -50.28 -25.31 19.22
CA GLN A 329 -50.18 -26.53 18.39
C GLN A 329 -49.86 -27.76 19.26
#